data_AF-A0A0L0DI80-F1
#
_entry.id   AF-A0A0L0DI80-F1
#
_cell.length_a   1.000
_cell.length_b   1.000
_cell.length_c   1.000
_cell.angle_alpha   90.00
_cell.angle_beta   90.00
_cell.angle_gamma   90.00
#
_symmetry.space_group_name_H-M   'P 1'
#
loop_
_entity.id
_entity.type
_entity.pdbx_description
1 polymer ?
#
loop_
_entity_poly.entity_id
_entity_poly.type
_entity_poly.pdbx_seq_one_letter_code
_entity_poly.pdbx_strand_id
1 'polypeptide(L)'
;MSANETVSHEPATSGKMVVHTSKGDVEVELWAREARENVRNVLSLAAGGAYDGCGFFRIDKESGVVVGDPTDSGTGGFSINYDPESGSDSGIGHEFHKRIKFAKRGIVACMASPDNRNRSQLLITLAPLPDLDGKATIIGKVVNRSLFTIMAMTEMLINEVSFRPEVLPTITSIDITVNPFLDLVPATHVAAAIAKLRAPKRKRKRKRKAVTNAALLSFGSATVGEPSITLRDDDDDDDHAAPLLAAPPRIRAVHDVVGAHKAKAKAKRKRKKLPPPPPPVLAPPSELVATYKAKAAAFADDDARAAHTASKLARLQAMLAKRKAAGGKR
;
A
#
# COMPACT_ATOMS: atom_id res chain seq x y z
N MET A 1 25.35 37.84 -14.73
CA MET A 1 23.96 37.45 -14.39
C MET A 1 24.06 36.30 -13.41
N SER A 2 23.75 36.53 -12.13
CA SER A 2 23.77 35.44 -11.13
C SER A 2 22.55 34.55 -11.35
N ALA A 3 22.71 33.24 -11.20
CA ALA A 3 21.59 32.31 -11.27
C ALA A 3 20.61 32.62 -10.13
N ASN A 4 19.29 32.56 -10.42
CA ASN A 4 18.25 32.59 -9.40
C ASN A 4 18.37 31.31 -8.56
N GLU A 5 19.06 31.41 -7.43
CA GLU A 5 19.08 30.36 -6.43
C GLU A 5 17.69 30.28 -5.80
N THR A 6 16.89 29.29 -6.21
CA THR A 6 15.54 29.09 -5.70
C THR A 6 15.60 28.61 -4.26
N VAL A 7 15.63 29.57 -3.33
CA VAL A 7 15.66 29.33 -1.88
C VAL A 7 14.44 28.50 -1.48
N SER A 8 14.66 27.20 -1.32
CA SER A 8 13.63 26.29 -0.86
C SER A 8 13.43 26.49 0.64
N HIS A 9 12.29 27.04 1.03
CA HIS A 9 11.92 27.33 2.43
C HIS A 9 11.66 26.06 3.29
N GLU A 10 11.72 24.88 2.67
CA GLU A 10 11.59 23.58 3.33
C GLU A 10 12.79 23.27 4.25
N PRO A 11 12.57 22.66 5.43
CA PRO A 11 13.66 22.11 6.22
C PRO A 11 14.39 20.98 5.49
N ALA A 12 15.67 20.81 5.85
CA ALA A 12 16.47 19.66 5.45
C ALA A 12 15.84 18.36 5.98
N THR A 13 15.77 17.35 5.12
CA THR A 13 15.32 15.99 5.44
C THR A 13 16.40 15.25 6.24
N SER A 14 15.99 14.31 7.09
CA SER A 14 16.88 13.62 8.04
C SER A 14 16.86 12.09 7.95
N GLY A 15 15.94 11.51 7.16
CA GLY A 15 15.89 10.09 6.87
C GLY A 15 15.54 9.83 5.40
N LYS A 16 15.77 8.61 4.93
CA LYS A 16 15.43 8.19 3.56
C LYS A 16 15.02 6.73 3.53
N MET A 17 13.96 6.43 2.81
CA MET A 17 13.51 5.06 2.52
C MET A 17 13.20 4.89 1.02
N VAL A 18 13.28 3.66 0.53
CA VAL A 18 12.89 3.28 -0.83
C VAL A 18 11.73 2.32 -0.73
N VAL A 19 10.58 2.71 -1.31
CA VAL A 19 9.39 1.86 -1.41
C VAL A 19 9.46 1.16 -2.76
N HIS A 20 9.73 -0.14 -2.75
CA HIS A 20 9.70 -0.96 -3.97
C HIS A 20 8.25 -1.25 -4.31
N THR A 21 7.80 -0.93 -5.52
CA THR A 21 6.41 -1.19 -5.96
C THR A 21 6.38 -2.01 -7.24
N SER A 22 5.23 -2.63 -7.54
CA SER A 22 5.00 -3.34 -8.81
C SER A 22 5.04 -2.45 -10.07
N LYS A 23 5.25 -1.14 -9.92
CA LYS A 23 5.42 -0.16 -11.00
C LYS A 23 6.82 0.46 -11.06
N GLY A 24 7.70 0.11 -10.13
CA GLY A 24 9.03 0.68 -9.97
C GLY A 24 9.27 1.25 -8.57
N ASP A 25 10.46 1.82 -8.37
CA ASP A 25 10.90 2.26 -7.05
C ASP A 25 10.46 3.70 -6.75
N VAL A 26 10.09 3.91 -5.48
CA VAL A 26 9.69 5.23 -4.96
C VAL A 26 10.61 5.61 -3.80
N GLU A 27 11.65 6.39 -4.09
CA GLU A 27 12.49 7.01 -3.05
C GLU A 27 11.71 8.13 -2.33
N VAL A 28 11.71 8.10 -0.99
CA VAL A 28 11.08 9.07 -0.10
C VAL A 28 12.10 9.59 0.91
N GLU A 29 12.25 10.91 1.00
CA GLU A 29 12.99 11.60 2.05
C GLU A 29 12.05 12.02 3.19
N LEU A 30 12.51 11.93 4.43
CA LEU A 30 11.68 12.05 5.63
C LEU A 30 12.10 13.24 6.51
N TRP A 31 11.13 13.95 7.05
CA TRP A 31 11.28 15.07 8.00
C TRP A 31 11.16 14.58 9.45
N ALA A 32 12.07 13.71 9.88
CA ALA A 32 12.01 13.04 11.19
C ALA A 32 12.28 13.97 12.39
N ARG A 33 12.66 15.23 12.14
CA ARG A 33 12.77 16.28 13.18
C ARG A 33 11.45 17.03 13.37
N GLU A 34 10.65 17.15 12.33
CA GLU A 34 9.40 17.91 12.32
C GLU A 34 8.15 17.04 12.56
N ALA A 35 8.19 15.75 12.21
CA ALA A 35 7.15 14.76 12.47
C ALA A 35 7.77 13.48 13.05
N ARG A 36 8.29 13.56 14.27
CA ARG A 36 9.13 12.53 14.89
C ARG A 36 8.36 11.24 15.12
N GLU A 37 7.21 11.32 15.77
CA GLU A 37 6.43 10.14 16.16
C GLU A 37 5.78 9.47 14.95
N ASN A 38 5.30 10.27 13.99
CA ASN A 38 4.70 9.75 12.76
C ASN A 38 5.74 9.11 11.84
N VAL A 39 6.94 9.70 11.69
CA VAL A 39 8.04 9.08 10.94
C VAL A 39 8.54 7.81 11.64
N ARG A 40 8.64 7.79 12.99
CA ARG A 40 8.99 6.58 13.75
C ARG A 40 7.98 5.46 13.50
N ASN A 41 6.69 5.74 13.61
CA ASN A 41 5.61 4.78 13.37
C ASN A 41 5.73 4.14 11.96
N VAL A 42 5.89 4.95 10.92
CA VAL A 42 6.03 4.45 9.53
C VAL A 42 7.29 3.61 9.35
N LEU A 43 8.44 4.04 9.89
CA LEU A 43 9.69 3.28 9.79
C LEU A 43 9.65 1.96 10.58
N SER A 44 9.04 1.94 11.77
CA SER A 44 8.87 0.72 12.56
C SER A 44 7.92 -0.28 11.88
N LEU A 45 6.85 0.21 11.24
CA LEU A 45 5.92 -0.60 10.45
C LEU A 45 6.58 -1.14 9.17
N ALA A 46 7.38 -0.32 8.48
CA ALA A 46 8.19 -0.75 7.33
C ALA A 46 9.21 -1.84 7.72
N ALA A 47 9.99 -1.62 8.78
CA ALA A 47 10.93 -2.62 9.31
C ALA A 47 10.25 -3.91 9.79
N GLY A 48 8.96 -3.85 10.16
CA GLY A 48 8.13 -5.00 10.52
C GLY A 48 7.46 -5.71 9.32
N GLY A 49 7.70 -5.27 8.08
CA GLY A 49 7.06 -5.84 6.88
C GLY A 49 5.55 -5.55 6.77
N ALA A 50 5.03 -4.57 7.53
CA ALA A 50 3.59 -4.29 7.59
C ALA A 50 3.02 -3.78 6.25
N TYR A 51 3.87 -3.15 5.43
CA TYR A 51 3.51 -2.60 4.13
C TYR A 51 3.62 -3.60 2.97
N ASP A 52 4.24 -4.76 3.18
CA ASP A 52 4.59 -5.68 2.10
C ASP A 52 3.34 -6.27 1.45
N GLY A 53 3.14 -6.02 0.16
CA GLY A 53 1.93 -6.37 -0.59
C GLY A 53 0.69 -5.56 -0.24
N CYS A 54 0.80 -4.42 0.44
CA CYS A 54 -0.30 -3.45 0.54
C CYS A 54 -0.54 -2.82 -0.85
N GLY A 55 -1.81 -2.64 -1.22
CA GLY A 55 -2.22 -2.07 -2.49
C GLY A 55 -2.41 -0.55 -2.44
N PHE A 56 -2.17 0.10 -3.56
CA PHE A 56 -2.59 1.47 -3.80
C PHE A 56 -4.10 1.46 -4.12
N PHE A 57 -4.92 1.36 -3.08
CA PHE A 57 -6.36 1.08 -3.17
C PHE A 57 -7.20 2.28 -3.61
N ARG A 58 -6.65 3.50 -3.55
CA ARG A 58 -7.27 4.73 -4.05
C ARG A 58 -6.24 5.56 -4.82
N ILE A 59 -6.57 5.93 -6.06
CA ILE A 59 -5.75 6.76 -6.95
C ILE A 59 -6.65 7.88 -7.49
N ASP A 60 -6.44 9.08 -6.99
CA ASP A 60 -7.18 10.28 -7.36
C ASP A 60 -6.22 11.25 -8.07
N LYS A 61 -6.54 11.65 -9.30
CA LYS A 61 -5.68 12.48 -10.14
C LYS A 61 -5.59 13.93 -9.64
N GLU A 62 -6.64 14.41 -8.98
CA GLU A 62 -6.74 15.78 -8.48
C GLU A 62 -6.19 15.90 -7.05
N SER A 63 -6.10 14.77 -6.32
CA SER A 63 -5.61 14.71 -4.95
C SER A 63 -4.28 13.97 -4.82
N GLY A 64 -4.31 12.63 -4.88
CA GLY A 64 -3.15 11.80 -4.60
C GLY A 64 -3.45 10.31 -4.63
N VAL A 65 -2.42 9.52 -4.35
CA VAL A 65 -2.54 8.07 -4.14
C VAL A 65 -2.54 7.74 -2.66
N VAL A 66 -3.36 6.76 -2.26
CA VAL A 66 -3.44 6.27 -0.89
C VAL A 66 -3.01 4.81 -0.84
N VAL A 67 -2.20 4.48 0.15
CA VAL A 67 -1.61 3.15 0.39
C VAL A 67 -1.47 2.89 1.89
N GLY A 68 -1.11 1.67 2.29
CA GLY A 68 -0.80 1.35 3.70
C GLY A 68 -1.97 0.82 4.53
N ASP A 69 -3.04 0.36 3.87
CA ASP A 69 -4.04 -0.52 4.47
C ASP A 69 -3.73 -1.98 4.07
N PRO A 70 -3.36 -2.86 5.02
CA PRO A 70 -3.07 -4.28 4.71
C PRO A 70 -4.28 -5.10 4.25
N THR A 71 -5.49 -4.52 4.30
CA THR A 71 -6.74 -5.12 3.82
C THR A 71 -7.26 -4.53 2.51
N ASP A 72 -6.62 -3.45 2.02
CA ASP A 72 -7.05 -2.65 0.88
C ASP A 72 -8.52 -2.16 0.95
N SER A 73 -9.14 -2.09 2.14
CA SER A 73 -10.54 -1.63 2.28
C SER A 73 -10.66 -0.11 2.33
N GLY A 74 -9.60 0.59 2.73
CA GLY A 74 -9.58 2.01 3.06
C GLY A 74 -9.98 2.31 4.52
N THR A 75 -10.38 1.29 5.29
CA THR A 75 -10.79 1.41 6.69
C THR A 75 -9.88 0.65 7.66
N GLY A 76 -8.95 -0.16 7.13
CA GLY A 76 -7.96 -0.88 7.92
C GLY A 76 -6.69 -0.09 8.16
N GLY A 77 -5.64 -0.80 8.58
CA GLY A 77 -4.37 -0.20 8.98
C GLY A 77 -4.23 -0.07 10.50
N PHE A 78 -2.97 -0.17 10.94
CA PHE A 78 -2.56 -0.26 12.34
C PHE A 78 -1.47 0.78 12.63
N SER A 79 -1.36 1.25 13.86
CA SER A 79 -0.17 1.95 14.34
C SER A 79 0.81 1.00 15.05
N ILE A 80 2.00 1.49 15.35
CA ILE A 80 2.97 0.82 16.25
C ILE A 80 2.37 0.53 17.65
N ASN A 81 1.38 1.32 18.09
CA ASN A 81 0.71 1.16 19.38
C ASN A 81 -0.47 0.15 19.33
N TYR A 82 -0.63 -0.60 18.25
CA TYR A 82 -1.62 -1.66 18.17
C TYR A 82 -1.24 -2.82 19.10
N ASP A 83 -2.15 -3.20 19.99
CA ASP A 83 -2.02 -4.38 20.85
C ASP A 83 -2.81 -5.58 20.26
N PRO A 84 -2.13 -6.68 19.87
CA PRO A 84 -2.78 -7.87 19.32
C PRO A 84 -3.56 -8.69 20.35
N GLU A 85 -3.40 -8.46 21.66
CA GLU A 85 -4.14 -9.18 22.71
C GLU A 85 -5.50 -8.53 23.01
N SER A 86 -5.52 -7.22 23.31
CA SER A 86 -6.78 -6.47 23.47
C SER A 86 -7.46 -6.15 22.13
N GLY A 87 -6.71 -6.17 21.02
CA GLY A 87 -7.16 -5.70 19.72
C GLY A 87 -7.31 -4.18 19.61
N SER A 88 -6.84 -3.43 20.61
CA SER A 88 -6.93 -1.97 20.64
C SER A 88 -5.80 -1.31 19.83
N ASP A 89 -6.10 -0.17 19.23
CA ASP A 89 -5.11 0.71 18.61
C ASP A 89 -5.34 2.13 19.16
N SER A 90 -4.34 2.70 19.82
CA SER A 90 -4.44 4.09 20.28
C SER A 90 -4.08 5.10 19.18
N GLY A 91 -3.42 4.66 18.11
CA GLY A 91 -2.94 5.51 17.02
C GLY A 91 -1.92 6.57 17.46
N ILE A 92 -1.41 7.31 16.49
CA ILE A 92 -0.42 8.39 16.70
C ILE A 92 -1.12 9.76 16.60
N GLY A 93 -0.68 10.72 17.41
CA GLY A 93 -1.17 12.10 17.36
C GLY A 93 -0.70 12.85 16.12
N HIS A 94 -1.39 13.94 15.80
CA HIS A 94 -1.00 14.82 14.71
C HIS A 94 0.19 15.71 15.07
N GLU A 95 1.21 15.70 14.22
CA GLU A 95 2.32 16.65 14.23
C GLU A 95 2.14 17.62 13.05
N PHE A 96 2.32 18.93 13.28
CA PHE A 96 2.15 19.98 12.29
C PHE A 96 3.29 21.00 12.36
N HIS A 97 3.85 21.41 11.21
CA HIS A 97 4.92 22.40 11.17
C HIS A 97 4.69 23.47 10.08
N LYS A 98 4.70 24.75 10.48
CA LYS A 98 4.44 25.92 9.61
C LYS A 98 5.26 26.05 8.30
N ARG A 99 6.38 25.33 8.16
CA ARG A 99 7.31 25.38 7.00
C ARG A 99 7.04 24.27 5.98
N ILE A 100 6.35 23.21 6.39
CA ILE A 100 6.05 22.04 5.57
C ILE A 100 4.55 22.10 5.28
N LYS A 101 4.20 22.13 3.99
CA LYS A 101 2.84 22.37 3.51
C LYS A 101 2.57 21.53 2.26
N PHE A 102 1.31 21.29 1.96
CA PHE A 102 0.84 20.65 0.73
C PHE A 102 0.91 21.57 -0.50
N ALA A 103 1.99 22.35 -0.63
CA ALA A 103 2.17 23.35 -1.69
C ALA A 103 2.57 22.74 -3.05
N LYS A 104 2.89 21.45 -3.10
CA LYS A 104 3.36 20.75 -4.30
C LYS A 104 2.94 19.27 -4.31
N ARG A 105 3.06 18.66 -5.48
CA ARG A 105 3.00 17.20 -5.67
C ARG A 105 4.21 16.48 -5.07
N GLY A 106 4.04 15.20 -4.76
CA GLY A 106 5.07 14.37 -4.14
C GLY A 106 5.28 14.63 -2.65
N ILE A 107 4.32 15.25 -1.96
CA ILE A 107 4.33 15.32 -0.48
C ILE A 107 3.76 14.02 0.07
N VAL A 108 4.42 13.43 1.06
CA VAL A 108 4.00 12.20 1.74
C VAL A 108 3.49 12.55 3.13
N ALA A 109 2.27 12.15 3.43
CA ALA A 109 1.59 12.44 4.69
C ALA A 109 0.87 11.21 5.25
N CYS A 110 0.69 11.15 6.57
CA CYS A 110 -0.22 10.21 7.20
C CYS A 110 -1.67 10.60 6.88
N MET A 111 -2.48 9.62 6.50
CA MET A 111 -3.92 9.84 6.35
C MET A 111 -4.60 9.64 7.71
N ALA A 112 -5.36 10.65 8.14
CA ALA A 112 -6.08 10.63 9.40
C ALA A 112 -7.20 9.59 9.36
N SER A 113 -7.30 8.76 10.39
CA SER A 113 -8.46 7.90 10.64
C SER A 113 -9.63 8.72 11.24
N PRO A 114 -10.88 8.22 11.23
CA PRO A 114 -12.05 8.97 11.70
C PRO A 114 -12.02 9.38 13.19
N ASP A 115 -11.16 8.74 13.98
CA ASP A 115 -10.82 9.05 15.37
C ASP A 115 -9.80 10.19 15.52
N ASN A 116 -9.44 10.85 14.42
CA ASN A 116 -8.42 11.91 14.35
C ASN A 116 -7.05 11.46 14.92
N ARG A 117 -6.70 10.20 14.60
CA ARG A 117 -5.38 9.59 14.83
C ARG A 117 -4.75 9.13 13.51
N ASN A 118 -3.43 9.13 13.47
CA ASN A 118 -2.65 8.55 12.37
C ASN A 118 -2.35 7.06 12.65
N ARG A 119 -2.40 6.23 11.61
CA ARG A 119 -2.09 4.78 11.66
C ARG A 119 -1.04 4.45 10.58
N SER A 120 -1.18 3.34 9.86
CA SER A 120 -0.28 2.95 8.75
C SER A 120 -0.62 3.61 7.41
N GLN A 121 -1.83 4.14 7.23
CA GLN A 121 -2.28 4.69 5.95
C GLN A 121 -1.51 5.96 5.55
N LEU A 122 -1.02 6.01 4.32
CA LEU A 122 -0.23 7.10 3.75
C LEU A 122 -0.91 7.67 2.50
N LEU A 123 -0.92 8.99 2.41
CA LEU A 123 -1.28 9.77 1.23
C LEU A 123 0.01 10.30 0.57
N ILE A 124 0.12 10.14 -0.75
CA ILE A 124 1.16 10.79 -1.55
C ILE A 124 0.48 11.70 -2.57
N THR A 125 0.75 13.01 -2.50
CA THR A 125 0.03 14.00 -3.31
C THR A 125 0.45 13.98 -4.78
N LEU A 126 -0.53 14.14 -5.67
CA LEU A 126 -0.33 14.30 -7.12
C LEU A 126 -0.50 15.76 -7.56
N ALA A 127 -1.22 16.56 -6.79
CA ALA A 127 -1.38 18.00 -6.93
C ALA A 127 -1.09 18.74 -5.59
N PRO A 128 -0.98 20.08 -5.58
CA PRO A 128 -1.04 20.86 -4.34
C PRO A 128 -2.41 20.70 -3.65
N LEU A 129 -2.42 20.51 -2.33
CA LEU A 129 -3.62 20.26 -1.52
C LEU A 129 -3.66 21.16 -0.26
N PRO A 130 -3.74 22.49 -0.41
CA PRO A 130 -3.74 23.42 0.73
C PRO A 130 -4.86 23.14 1.73
N ASP A 131 -5.97 22.53 1.31
CA ASP A 131 -7.08 22.15 2.19
C ASP A 131 -6.73 21.10 3.26
N LEU A 132 -5.59 20.39 3.10
CA LEU A 132 -5.07 19.44 4.08
C LEU A 132 -4.03 20.04 5.03
N ASP A 133 -3.56 21.27 4.81
CA ASP A 133 -2.64 21.97 5.72
C ASP A 133 -3.27 22.06 7.11
N GLY A 134 -2.59 21.53 8.13
CA GLY A 134 -3.10 21.51 9.51
C GLY A 134 -4.19 20.47 9.80
N LYS A 135 -4.48 19.55 8.85
CA LYS A 135 -5.37 18.39 9.05
C LYS A 135 -4.61 17.07 8.96
N ALA A 136 -3.73 16.93 7.97
CA ALA A 136 -2.89 15.75 7.78
C ALA A 136 -1.44 16.01 8.19
N THR A 137 -0.78 15.02 8.81
CA THR A 137 0.61 15.13 9.24
C THR A 137 1.55 14.78 8.10
N ILE A 138 2.33 15.76 7.65
CA ILE A 138 3.32 15.56 6.59
C ILE A 138 4.58 14.94 7.19
N ILE A 139 4.99 13.79 6.66
CA ILE A 139 6.15 13.00 7.14
C ILE A 139 7.37 13.12 6.21
N GLY A 140 7.17 13.46 4.94
CA GLY A 140 8.25 13.45 3.96
C GLY A 140 7.85 13.93 2.56
N LYS A 141 8.77 13.75 1.62
CA LYS A 141 8.59 14.06 0.19
C LYS A 141 9.23 12.98 -0.68
N VAL A 142 8.61 12.72 -1.83
CA VAL A 142 9.13 11.85 -2.88
C VAL A 142 10.27 12.59 -3.60
N VAL A 143 11.36 11.87 -3.91
CA VAL A 143 12.45 12.43 -4.70
C VAL A 143 11.97 12.69 -6.13
N ASN A 144 12.36 13.81 -6.73
CA ASN A 144 11.86 14.22 -8.07
C ASN A 144 12.05 13.13 -9.16
N ARG A 145 13.09 12.29 -9.04
CA ARG A 145 13.37 11.17 -9.96
C ARG A 145 12.37 10.01 -9.83
N SER A 146 11.90 9.71 -8.62
CA SER A 146 10.94 8.63 -8.35
C SER A 146 9.48 9.04 -8.50
N LEU A 147 9.19 10.35 -8.54
CA LEU A 147 7.83 10.87 -8.68
C LEU A 147 7.12 10.37 -9.95
N PHE A 148 7.85 10.16 -11.04
CA PHE A 148 7.31 9.62 -12.30
C PHE A 148 6.67 8.23 -12.13
N THR A 149 7.19 7.39 -11.23
CA THR A 149 6.62 6.07 -10.90
C THR A 149 5.17 6.20 -10.40
N ILE A 150 4.91 7.20 -9.55
CA ILE A 150 3.58 7.46 -8.99
C ILE A 150 2.67 8.09 -10.04
N MET A 151 3.18 9.02 -10.84
CA MET A 151 2.42 9.59 -11.96
C MET A 151 1.98 8.52 -12.97
N ALA A 152 2.82 7.53 -13.27
CA ALA A 152 2.46 6.41 -14.13
C ALA A 152 1.34 5.51 -13.55
N MET A 153 1.09 5.53 -12.23
CA MET A 153 -0.08 4.86 -11.64
C MET A 153 -1.40 5.55 -12.01
N THR A 154 -1.38 6.86 -12.34
CA THR A 154 -2.58 7.62 -12.73
C THR A 154 -3.06 7.33 -14.16
N GLU A 155 -2.21 6.73 -14.98
CA GLU A 155 -2.51 6.32 -16.36
C GLU A 155 -3.23 4.96 -16.41
N MET A 156 -3.42 4.31 -15.27
CA MET A 156 -4.10 3.03 -15.16
C MET A 156 -5.62 3.17 -15.28
N LEU A 157 -6.28 2.04 -15.58
CA LEU A 157 -7.74 1.95 -15.55
C LEU A 157 -8.22 2.07 -14.10
N ILE A 158 -8.82 3.21 -13.79
CA ILE A 158 -9.34 3.60 -12.48
C ILE A 158 -10.84 3.79 -12.62
N ASN A 159 -11.61 3.27 -11.66
CA ASN A 159 -13.04 3.48 -11.58
C ASN A 159 -13.35 4.93 -11.15
N GLU A 160 -14.13 5.65 -11.94
CA GLU A 160 -14.42 7.08 -11.76
C GLU A 160 -15.15 7.43 -10.46
N VAL A 161 -15.93 6.49 -9.90
CA VAL A 161 -16.74 6.73 -8.68
C VAL A 161 -15.99 6.35 -7.40
N SER A 162 -15.28 5.23 -7.43
CA SER A 162 -14.58 4.69 -6.25
C SER A 162 -13.10 5.09 -6.18
N PHE A 163 -12.56 5.67 -7.24
CA PHE A 163 -11.13 5.98 -7.42
C PHE A 163 -10.22 4.75 -7.22
N ARG A 164 -10.77 3.54 -7.33
CA ARG A 164 -10.04 2.27 -7.18
C ARG A 164 -9.52 1.81 -8.54
N PRO A 165 -8.24 1.46 -8.69
CA PRO A 165 -7.73 0.87 -9.91
C PRO A 165 -8.29 -0.55 -10.11
N GLU A 166 -8.48 -0.97 -11.36
CA GLU A 166 -8.94 -2.32 -11.71
C GLU A 166 -7.89 -3.39 -11.35
N VAL A 167 -6.61 -3.06 -11.57
CA VAL A 167 -5.45 -3.84 -11.13
C VAL A 167 -4.72 -3.00 -10.08
N LEU A 168 -4.73 -3.42 -8.81
CA LEU A 168 -4.04 -2.68 -7.75
C LEU A 168 -2.52 -2.75 -7.96
N PRO A 169 -1.81 -1.60 -8.08
CA PRO A 169 -0.37 -1.56 -7.80
C PRO A 169 -0.15 -1.97 -6.34
N THR A 170 0.96 -2.63 -6.05
CA THR A 170 1.28 -3.11 -4.70
C THR A 170 2.70 -2.70 -4.32
N ILE A 171 2.91 -2.46 -3.03
CA ILE A 171 4.26 -2.41 -2.44
C ILE A 171 4.81 -3.84 -2.41
N THR A 172 6.09 -4.03 -2.73
CA THR A 172 6.79 -5.32 -2.63
C THR A 172 7.57 -5.41 -1.32
N SER A 173 8.35 -4.36 -1.01
CA SER A 173 9.08 -4.17 0.25
C SER A 173 9.37 -2.69 0.47
N ILE A 174 9.82 -2.31 1.68
CA ILE A 174 10.34 -0.97 1.98
C ILE A 174 11.71 -1.07 2.63
N ASP A 175 12.71 -0.52 1.96
CA ASP A 175 14.11 -0.56 2.39
C ASP A 175 14.51 0.80 3.00
N ILE A 176 14.98 0.81 4.26
CA ILE A 176 15.36 2.02 4.97
C ILE A 176 16.83 2.36 4.68
N THR A 177 17.09 3.23 3.70
CA THR A 177 18.45 3.63 3.29
C THR A 177 19.18 4.47 4.34
N VAL A 178 18.46 5.41 4.98
CA VAL A 178 19.02 6.29 6.01
C VAL A 178 18.02 6.32 7.17
N ASN A 179 18.34 5.60 8.24
CA ASN A 179 17.55 5.55 9.46
C ASN A 179 17.87 6.75 10.37
N PRO A 180 16.91 7.66 10.68
CA PRO A 180 17.11 8.78 11.59
C PRO A 180 17.07 8.41 13.08
N PHE A 181 16.69 7.19 13.45
CA PHE A 181 16.47 6.76 14.84
C PHE A 181 17.36 5.55 15.21
N LEU A 182 18.26 5.76 16.17
CA LEU A 182 19.15 4.73 16.71
C LEU A 182 18.40 3.63 17.48
N ASP A 183 17.25 3.97 18.05
CA ASP A 183 16.40 3.16 18.92
C ASP A 183 15.11 2.69 18.21
N LEU A 184 15.15 2.55 16.88
CA LEU A 184 14.02 2.07 16.08
C LEU A 184 13.77 0.58 16.33
N VAL A 185 12.62 0.25 16.95
CA VAL A 185 12.17 -1.13 17.13
C VAL A 185 11.21 -1.51 15.99
N PRO A 186 11.45 -2.61 15.24
CA PRO A 186 10.52 -3.11 14.22
C PRO A 186 9.19 -3.58 14.85
N ALA A 187 8.07 -3.23 14.24
CA ALA A 187 6.72 -3.51 14.75
C ALA A 187 6.25 -4.97 14.44
N THR A 188 7.04 -5.96 14.84
CA THR A 188 6.80 -7.38 14.53
C THR A 188 5.51 -7.95 15.14
N HIS A 189 5.04 -7.36 16.25
CA HIS A 189 3.76 -7.70 16.88
C HIS A 189 2.56 -7.41 15.95
N VAL A 190 2.63 -6.36 15.14
CA VAL A 190 1.61 -5.99 14.16
C VAL A 190 1.59 -6.96 12.98
N ALA A 191 2.74 -7.50 12.57
CA ALA A 191 2.85 -8.42 11.43
C ALA A 191 1.98 -9.69 11.62
N ALA A 192 1.87 -10.20 12.85
CA ALA A 192 1.02 -11.35 13.16
C ALA A 192 -0.49 -11.05 12.98
N ALA A 193 -0.93 -9.82 13.29
CA ALA A 193 -2.31 -9.40 13.08
C ALA A 193 -2.60 -9.15 11.59
N ILE A 194 -1.65 -8.57 10.86
CA ILE A 194 -1.71 -8.39 9.41
C ILE A 194 -1.83 -9.76 8.70
N ALA A 195 -1.03 -10.75 9.10
CA ALA A 195 -1.12 -12.11 8.56
C ALA A 195 -2.50 -12.75 8.80
N LYS A 196 -3.10 -12.55 9.98
CA LYS A 196 -4.47 -13.01 10.29
C LYS A 196 -5.53 -12.33 9.41
N LEU A 197 -5.42 -11.02 9.15
CA LEU A 197 -6.38 -10.29 8.31
C LEU A 197 -6.28 -10.67 6.83
N ARG A 198 -5.08 -10.94 6.33
CA ARG A 198 -4.84 -11.31 4.92
C ARG A 198 -5.14 -12.77 4.62
N ALA A 199 -5.29 -13.61 5.64
CA ALA A 199 -5.70 -15.00 5.48
C ALA A 199 -7.13 -15.08 4.87
N PRO A 200 -7.36 -15.87 3.80
CA PRO A 200 -8.67 -15.97 3.18
C PRO A 200 -9.70 -16.55 4.16
N LYS A 201 -10.79 -15.81 4.41
CA LYS A 201 -11.89 -16.23 5.29
C LYS A 201 -12.45 -17.59 4.83
N ARG A 202 -12.06 -18.67 5.50
CA ARG A 202 -12.53 -20.04 5.20
C ARG A 202 -14.06 -20.07 5.31
N LYS A 203 -14.75 -20.18 4.16
CA LYS A 203 -16.21 -20.37 4.12
C LYS A 203 -16.57 -21.60 4.96
N ARG A 204 -17.22 -21.40 6.11
CA ARG A 204 -17.74 -22.49 6.95
C ARG A 204 -18.74 -23.28 6.10
N LYS A 205 -18.35 -24.48 5.63
CA LYS A 205 -19.30 -25.42 5.01
C LYS A 205 -20.41 -25.67 6.05
N ARG A 206 -21.63 -25.19 5.79
CA ARG A 206 -22.81 -25.56 6.59
C ARG A 206 -22.93 -27.09 6.50
N LYS A 207 -22.56 -27.80 7.57
CA LYS A 207 -22.81 -29.25 7.67
C LYS A 207 -24.33 -29.41 7.67
N ARG A 208 -24.92 -29.80 6.53
CA ARG A 208 -26.29 -30.32 6.51
C ARG A 208 -26.28 -31.55 7.41
N LYS A 209 -26.96 -31.50 8.56
CA LYS A 209 -27.23 -32.71 9.34
C LYS A 209 -28.09 -33.62 8.44
N ALA A 210 -27.58 -34.80 8.13
CA ALA A 210 -28.38 -35.81 7.47
C ALA A 210 -29.42 -36.31 8.47
N VAL A 211 -30.70 -36.02 8.22
CA VAL A 211 -31.80 -36.66 8.95
C VAL A 211 -32.05 -38.00 8.27
N THR A 212 -31.63 -39.08 8.91
CA THR A 212 -31.89 -40.45 8.45
C THR A 212 -33.30 -40.85 8.87
N ASN A 213 -34.29 -40.66 7.98
CA ASN A 213 -35.63 -41.20 8.19
C ASN A 213 -35.62 -42.72 7.95
N ALA A 214 -35.44 -43.48 9.03
CA ALA A 214 -35.48 -44.95 9.05
C ALA A 214 -36.92 -45.49 9.01
N ALA A 215 -37.76 -44.95 8.12
CA ALA A 215 -39.21 -45.21 8.06
C ALA A 215 -39.72 -45.55 6.64
N LEU A 216 -38.82 -45.94 5.73
CA LEU A 216 -39.13 -46.16 4.30
C LEU A 216 -38.92 -47.63 3.86
N LEU A 217 -38.96 -48.57 4.81
CA LEU A 217 -38.80 -50.02 4.58
C LEU A 217 -39.89 -50.84 5.29
N SER A 218 -41.16 -50.53 5.00
CA SER A 218 -42.27 -51.47 5.26
C SER A 218 -43.38 -51.24 4.22
N PHE A 219 -43.48 -52.14 3.24
CA PHE A 219 -44.61 -52.20 2.32
C PHE A 219 -45.66 -53.16 2.89
N GLY A 220 -46.84 -52.64 3.25
CA GLY A 220 -47.84 -53.43 3.97
C GLY A 220 -49.28 -52.90 3.86
N SER A 221 -49.85 -52.99 2.65
CA SER A 221 -51.30 -53.08 2.35
C SER A 221 -52.27 -51.94 2.73
N ALA A 222 -53.28 -51.77 1.86
CA ALA A 222 -54.60 -51.18 2.11
C ALA A 222 -54.79 -49.65 2.22
N THR A 223 -55.01 -49.03 1.05
CA THR A 223 -56.19 -48.21 0.68
C THR A 223 -56.59 -46.92 1.44
N VAL A 224 -56.93 -45.91 0.61
CA VAL A 224 -57.76 -44.70 0.85
C VAL A 224 -57.10 -43.49 1.53
N GLY A 225 -57.22 -42.33 0.85
CA GLY A 225 -57.13 -41.00 1.45
C GLY A 225 -55.89 -40.21 1.07
N GLU A 226 -56.02 -39.24 0.15
CA GLU A 226 -55.00 -38.22 -0.07
C GLU A 226 -55.02 -37.19 1.08
N PRO A 227 -53.87 -36.86 1.69
CA PRO A 227 -53.70 -35.63 2.46
C PRO A 227 -52.85 -34.62 1.67
N SER A 228 -53.41 -33.43 1.49
CA SER A 228 -52.66 -32.25 1.07
C SER A 228 -51.55 -31.92 2.09
N ILE A 229 -50.33 -31.66 1.61
CA ILE A 229 -49.26 -31.14 2.47
C ILE A 229 -49.50 -29.64 2.63
N THR A 230 -50.09 -29.26 3.76
CA THR A 230 -50.08 -27.88 4.24
C THR A 230 -48.67 -27.53 4.69
N LEU A 231 -48.03 -26.58 3.99
CA LEU A 231 -46.90 -25.87 4.57
C LEU A 231 -47.44 -24.91 5.61
N ARG A 232 -47.02 -25.12 6.85
CA ARG A 232 -47.28 -24.26 7.98
C ARG A 232 -46.09 -23.31 8.09
N ASP A 233 -46.26 -22.12 7.54
CA ASP A 233 -45.47 -20.97 7.95
C ASP A 233 -46.15 -20.42 9.21
N ASP A 234 -45.39 -20.22 10.28
CA ASP A 234 -45.81 -19.48 11.47
C ASP A 234 -44.78 -18.33 11.62
N ASP A 235 -45.26 -17.08 11.50
CA ASP A 235 -44.54 -15.79 11.65
C ASP A 235 -44.27 -15.51 13.17
N ASP A 236 -43.70 -14.41 13.71
CA ASP A 236 -43.49 -12.98 13.37
C ASP A 236 -41.96 -12.66 13.21
N ASP A 237 -41.44 -11.45 12.95
CA ASP A 237 -41.97 -10.07 12.86
C ASP A 237 -41.68 -9.39 11.48
N ASP A 238 -41.89 -8.06 11.37
CA ASP A 238 -41.43 -7.21 10.25
C ASP A 238 -39.88 -6.96 10.37
N ASP A 239 -39.16 -6.03 9.72
CA ASP A 239 -39.35 -4.62 9.33
C ASP A 239 -38.57 -4.34 8.03
N HIS A 240 -39.04 -3.57 7.05
CA HIS A 240 -40.40 -3.06 6.76
C HIS A 240 -40.49 -2.70 5.24
N ALA A 241 -41.61 -2.12 4.80
CA ALA A 241 -41.84 -1.45 3.50
C ALA A 241 -41.94 -2.34 2.23
N ALA A 242 -43.19 -2.66 1.87
CA ALA A 242 -43.62 -3.21 0.57
C ALA A 242 -44.14 -2.08 -0.37
N PRO A 243 -44.80 -2.34 -1.52
CA PRO A 243 -44.87 -3.55 -2.35
C PRO A 243 -44.60 -3.27 -3.86
N LEU A 244 -44.61 -4.31 -4.71
CA LEU A 244 -45.47 -4.35 -5.93
C LEU A 244 -45.39 -5.69 -6.69
N LEU A 245 -46.36 -6.55 -6.36
CA LEU A 245 -47.18 -7.40 -7.24
C LEU A 245 -46.61 -8.18 -8.45
N ALA A 246 -47.05 -9.44 -8.43
CA ALA A 246 -47.49 -10.29 -9.54
C ALA A 246 -46.48 -11.24 -10.20
N ALA A 247 -46.99 -12.46 -10.43
CA ALA A 247 -46.23 -13.70 -10.52
C ALA A 247 -46.38 -14.36 -11.93
N PRO A 248 -45.78 -15.54 -12.18
CA PRO A 248 -45.50 -16.10 -13.52
C PRO A 248 -46.66 -17.05 -13.98
N PRO A 249 -46.54 -18.06 -14.89
CA PRO A 249 -45.35 -18.61 -15.55
C PRO A 249 -45.43 -19.03 -17.04
N ARG A 250 -44.28 -19.54 -17.49
CA ARG A 250 -44.01 -20.17 -18.80
C ARG A 250 -44.80 -21.46 -19.03
N ILE A 251 -45.23 -21.68 -20.26
CA ILE A 251 -45.52 -23.01 -20.84
C ILE A 251 -44.47 -23.33 -21.91
N ARG A 252 -44.18 -24.63 -22.12
CA ARG A 252 -43.24 -25.14 -23.14
C ARG A 252 -44.01 -25.86 -24.27
N ALA A 253 -43.58 -25.66 -25.52
CA ALA A 253 -43.68 -26.61 -26.64
C ALA A 253 -42.51 -26.24 -27.60
N VAL A 254 -41.56 -27.11 -27.95
CA VAL A 254 -41.63 -28.31 -28.82
C VAL A 254 -42.05 -27.94 -30.26
N HIS A 255 -41.07 -28.02 -31.17
CA HIS A 255 -41.15 -28.13 -32.65
C HIS A 255 -42.10 -27.17 -33.41
N ASP A 256 -41.54 -26.30 -34.27
CA ASP A 256 -41.84 -26.39 -35.72
C ASP A 256 -40.82 -25.69 -36.66
N VAL A 257 -40.85 -26.09 -37.93
CA VAL A 257 -40.33 -25.48 -39.18
C VAL A 257 -38.82 -25.26 -39.37
N VAL A 258 -38.26 -26.11 -40.23
CA VAL A 258 -37.08 -25.81 -41.07
C VAL A 258 -37.53 -24.97 -42.28
N GLY A 259 -36.86 -23.84 -42.57
CA GLY A 259 -37.13 -23.04 -43.78
C GLY A 259 -36.06 -21.98 -44.04
N ALA A 260 -35.37 -22.07 -45.18
CA ALA A 260 -34.21 -21.23 -45.49
C ALA A 260 -34.56 -19.86 -46.09
N HIS A 261 -33.73 -18.84 -45.87
CA HIS A 261 -33.33 -17.91 -46.93
C HIS A 261 -31.96 -17.24 -46.70
N LYS A 262 -31.36 -16.73 -47.78
CA LYS A 262 -29.98 -16.22 -47.91
C LYS A 262 -29.89 -14.79 -47.29
N ALA A 263 -28.75 -14.23 -46.86
CA ALA A 263 -27.54 -13.99 -47.67
C ALA A 263 -26.47 -13.15 -46.92
N LYS A 264 -25.29 -13.04 -47.58
CA LYS A 264 -24.21 -12.04 -47.46
C LYS A 264 -23.13 -12.23 -46.38
N ALA A 265 -21.99 -12.75 -46.85
CA ALA A 265 -20.71 -12.76 -46.15
C ALA A 265 -20.09 -11.34 -46.01
N LYS A 266 -19.32 -11.13 -44.94
CA LYS A 266 -18.25 -10.12 -44.87
C LYS A 266 -16.96 -10.78 -44.37
N ALA A 267 -15.85 -10.51 -45.05
CA ALA A 267 -14.59 -11.23 -44.86
C ALA A 267 -13.87 -10.86 -43.56
N LYS A 268 -13.40 -11.86 -42.81
CA LYS A 268 -12.62 -11.70 -41.58
C LYS A 268 -11.12 -11.80 -41.90
N ARG A 269 -10.42 -10.66 -42.03
CA ARG A 269 -8.94 -10.62 -42.22
C ARG A 269 -8.24 -11.25 -41.00
N LYS A 270 -7.66 -12.43 -41.16
CA LYS A 270 -6.74 -13.01 -40.16
C LYS A 270 -5.44 -12.20 -40.14
N ARG A 271 -5.18 -11.45 -39.07
CA ARG A 271 -3.84 -10.89 -38.80
C ARG A 271 -2.97 -12.03 -38.25
N LYS A 272 -1.86 -12.38 -38.93
CA LYS A 272 -0.83 -13.25 -38.35
C LYS A 272 -0.21 -12.53 -37.13
N LYS A 273 -0.13 -13.20 -35.98
CA LYS A 273 0.70 -12.74 -34.85
C LYS A 273 2.17 -12.94 -35.20
N LEU A 274 3.00 -11.95 -34.92
CA LEU A 274 4.46 -12.07 -34.91
C LEU A 274 4.89 -12.62 -33.53
N PRO A 275 5.91 -13.49 -33.42
CA PRO A 275 6.44 -13.92 -32.13
C PRO A 275 7.11 -12.76 -31.37
N PRO A 276 7.13 -12.80 -30.02
CA PRO A 276 7.83 -11.80 -29.21
C PRO A 276 9.36 -11.90 -29.37
N PRO A 277 10.11 -10.80 -29.16
CA PRO A 277 11.57 -10.83 -29.17
C PRO A 277 12.14 -11.66 -28.00
N PRO A 278 13.33 -12.24 -28.13
CA PRO A 278 13.99 -12.98 -27.05
C PRO A 278 14.39 -12.05 -25.89
N PRO A 279 14.45 -12.57 -24.65
CA PRO A 279 14.89 -11.80 -23.49
C PRO A 279 16.38 -11.42 -23.61
N PRO A 280 16.82 -10.31 -22.98
CA PRO A 280 18.23 -9.92 -22.96
C PRO A 280 19.07 -10.98 -22.24
N VAL A 281 20.22 -11.32 -22.81
CA VAL A 281 21.17 -12.28 -22.23
C VAL A 281 21.80 -11.65 -20.98
N LEU A 282 21.56 -12.27 -19.82
CA LEU A 282 22.20 -11.87 -18.58
C LEU A 282 23.69 -12.26 -18.62
N ALA A 283 24.58 -11.33 -18.28
CA ALA A 283 26.03 -11.60 -18.23
C ALA A 283 26.35 -12.70 -17.19
N PRO A 284 27.36 -13.56 -17.43
CA PRO A 284 27.67 -14.67 -16.54
C PRO A 284 28.15 -14.18 -15.16
N PRO A 285 27.87 -14.93 -14.06
CA PRO A 285 28.12 -14.45 -12.69
C PRO A 285 29.55 -14.02 -12.36
N SER A 286 30.55 -14.50 -13.11
CA SER A 286 31.96 -14.20 -12.91
C SER A 286 32.31 -12.72 -13.08
N GLU A 287 31.67 -12.00 -14.00
CA GLU A 287 31.95 -10.58 -14.27
C GLU A 287 31.34 -9.66 -13.19
N LEU A 288 30.20 -10.07 -12.60
CA LEU A 288 29.59 -9.39 -11.48
C LEU A 288 30.46 -9.49 -10.22
N VAL A 289 31.02 -10.66 -9.90
CA VAL A 289 31.89 -10.82 -8.72
C VAL A 289 33.17 -9.97 -8.83
N ALA A 290 33.77 -9.87 -10.03
CA ALA A 290 34.94 -9.02 -10.25
C ALA A 290 34.62 -7.53 -10.05
N THR A 291 33.50 -7.05 -10.60
CA THR A 291 33.09 -5.63 -10.49
C THR A 291 32.69 -5.25 -9.07
N TYR A 292 32.03 -6.12 -8.31
CA TYR A 292 31.75 -5.89 -6.88
C TYR A 292 33.04 -5.82 -6.05
N LYS A 293 34.01 -6.71 -6.28
CA LYS A 293 35.28 -6.71 -5.53
C LYS A 293 36.14 -5.48 -5.82
N ALA A 294 36.20 -5.03 -7.08
CA ALA A 294 36.87 -3.78 -7.45
C ALA A 294 36.22 -2.55 -6.79
N LYS A 295 34.88 -2.51 -6.75
CA LYS A 295 34.15 -1.39 -6.12
C LYS A 295 34.33 -1.35 -4.60
N ALA A 296 34.39 -2.51 -3.94
CA ALA A 296 34.66 -2.60 -2.50
C ALA A 296 36.07 -2.11 -2.11
N ALA A 297 37.08 -2.38 -2.95
CA ALA A 297 38.44 -1.88 -2.71
C ALA A 297 38.50 -0.34 -2.75
N ALA A 298 37.83 0.28 -3.71
CA ALA A 298 37.80 1.75 -3.83
C ALA A 298 37.19 2.47 -2.61
N PHE A 299 36.22 1.86 -1.93
CA PHE A 299 35.66 2.43 -0.70
C PHE A 299 36.65 2.36 0.50
N ALA A 300 37.47 1.32 0.58
CA ALA A 300 38.44 1.17 1.67
C ALA A 300 39.57 2.23 1.61
N ASP A 301 39.98 2.63 0.40
CA ASP A 301 41.00 3.67 0.20
C ASP A 301 40.49 5.08 0.59
N ASP A 302 39.21 5.38 0.35
CA ASP A 302 38.60 6.65 0.76
C ASP A 302 38.43 6.76 2.29
N ASP A 303 38.06 5.69 2.98
CA ASP A 303 38.00 5.65 4.45
C ASP A 303 39.38 5.87 5.09
N ALA A 304 40.43 5.26 4.55
CA ALA A 304 41.81 5.49 4.98
C ALA A 304 42.24 6.96 4.78
N ARG A 305 41.80 7.58 3.68
CA ARG A 305 42.05 8.99 3.38
C ARG A 305 41.30 9.93 4.34
N ALA A 306 40.06 9.59 4.70
CA ALA A 306 39.26 10.33 5.69
C ALA A 306 39.86 10.26 7.11
N ALA A 307 40.38 9.09 7.52
CA ALA A 307 41.07 8.95 8.80
C ALA A 307 42.34 9.83 8.87
N HIS A 308 43.11 9.91 7.77
CA HIS A 308 44.32 10.72 7.71
C HIS A 308 44.02 12.24 7.74
N THR A 309 42.95 12.71 7.09
CA THR A 309 42.55 14.13 7.15
C THR A 309 42.03 14.52 8.55
N ALA A 310 41.26 13.66 9.21
CA ALA A 310 40.81 13.87 10.58
C ALA A 310 41.99 14.01 11.57
N SER A 311 42.99 13.13 11.48
CA SER A 311 44.21 13.21 12.31
C SER A 311 44.98 14.52 12.09
N LYS A 312 45.08 15.00 10.84
CA LYS A 312 45.74 16.26 10.50
C LYS A 312 44.98 17.47 11.05
N LEU A 313 43.65 17.44 11.04
CA LEU A 313 42.79 18.50 11.58
C LEU A 313 42.91 18.60 13.10
N ALA A 314 42.90 17.47 13.81
CA ALA A 314 43.08 17.43 15.27
C ALA A 314 44.43 18.01 15.72
N ARG A 315 45.53 17.69 15.00
CA ARG A 315 46.86 18.27 15.26
C ARG A 315 46.89 19.80 15.06
N LEU A 316 46.18 20.30 14.04
CA LEU A 316 46.11 21.73 13.74
C LEU A 316 45.30 22.49 14.81
N GLN A 317 44.18 21.92 15.27
CA GLN A 317 43.41 22.44 16.40
C GLN A 317 44.24 22.49 17.70
N ALA A 318 45.01 21.44 18.00
CA ALA A 318 45.91 21.42 19.17
C ALA A 318 47.00 22.52 19.10
N MET A 319 47.58 22.76 17.93
CA MET A 319 48.52 23.88 17.73
C MET A 319 47.87 25.25 17.93
N LEU A 320 46.64 25.44 17.43
CA LEU A 320 45.89 26.69 17.62
C LEU A 320 45.53 26.93 19.09
N ALA A 321 45.12 25.89 19.83
CA ALA A 321 44.86 25.97 21.26
C ALA A 321 46.13 26.35 22.04
N LYS A 322 47.27 25.71 21.75
CA LYS A 322 48.57 26.02 22.38
C LYS A 322 49.04 27.44 22.08
N ARG A 323 48.78 27.95 20.87
CA ARG A 323 49.10 29.33 20.47
C ARG A 323 48.18 30.37 21.13
N LYS A 324 46.89 30.06 21.36
CA LYS A 324 45.99 30.90 22.17
C LYS A 324 46.44 30.96 23.64
N ALA A 325 46.82 29.84 24.24
CA ALA A 325 47.31 29.80 25.61
C ALA A 325 48.61 30.61 25.80
N ALA A 326 49.50 30.63 24.80
CA ALA A 326 50.73 31.44 24.82
C ALA A 326 50.49 32.95 24.60
N GLY A 327 49.36 33.34 24.01
CA GLY A 327 49.04 34.75 23.71
C GLY A 327 48.44 35.54 24.87
N GLY A 328 48.11 34.89 25.99
CA GLY A 328 47.43 35.51 27.14
C GLY A 328 48.34 36.16 28.20
N LYS A 329 49.61 36.44 27.88
CA LYS A 329 50.56 37.13 28.77
C LYS A 329 51.30 38.26 28.04
N ARG A 330 50.58 39.35 27.79
CA ARG A 330 51.10 40.70 27.55
C ARG A 330 50.09 41.72 28.05
#